data_AF-A0A843A861-F1
#
_entry.id   AF-A0A843A861-F1
#
_cell.length_a   1.000
_cell.length_b   1.000
_cell.length_c   1.000
_cell.angle_alpha   90.00
_cell.angle_beta   90.00
_cell.angle_gamma   90.00
#
_symmetry.space_group_name_H-M   'P 1'
#
loop_
_entity.id
_entity.type
_entity.pdbx_description
1 polymer ?
#
loop_
_entity_poly.entity_id
_entity_poly.type
_entity_poly.pdbx_seq_one_letter_code
_entity_poly.pdbx_strand_id
1 'polypeptide(L)' 'MPYIHEGWTLYKRDVTLKGGRKQTIYFFSKRSPKSGTPCELPQGYVVGVNKRTGLPYLKKK' A
#
# COMPACT_ATOMS: atom_id res chain seq x y z
N MET A 1 -4.77 9.52 -10.33
CA MET A 1 -5.34 8.16 -10.55
C MET A 1 -4.68 7.17 -9.60
N PRO A 2 -5.36 6.10 -9.15
CA PRO A 2 -4.73 5.13 -8.25
C PRO A 2 -3.52 4.48 -8.89
N TYR A 3 -2.47 4.27 -8.10
CA TYR A 3 -1.26 3.64 -8.61
C TYR A 3 -1.48 2.13 -8.78
N ILE A 4 -1.12 1.61 -9.95
CA ILE A 4 -1.26 0.19 -10.31
C ILE A 4 0.11 -0.35 -10.71
N HIS A 5 0.47 -1.52 -10.18
CA HIS A 5 1.71 -2.22 -10.48
C HIS A 5 1.40 -3.68 -10.78
N GLU A 6 1.56 -4.09 -12.04
CA GLU A 6 1.37 -5.49 -12.48
C GLU A 6 0.04 -6.12 -11.99
N GLY A 7 -1.05 -5.37 -12.11
CA GLY A 7 -2.39 -5.79 -11.67
C GLY A 7 -2.64 -5.66 -10.17
N TRP A 8 -1.71 -5.09 -9.41
CA TRP A 8 -1.90 -4.73 -8.00
C TRP A 8 -2.20 -3.24 -7.87
N THR A 9 -3.33 -2.89 -7.25
CA THR A 9 -3.69 -1.51 -6.96
C THR A 9 -3.17 -1.13 -5.58
N LEU A 10 -2.63 0.08 -5.45
CA LEU A 10 -2.21 0.66 -4.18
C LEU A 10 -3.39 1.27 -3.44
N TYR A 11 -3.53 0.90 -2.17
CA TYR A 11 -4.53 1.42 -1.26
C TYR A 11 -3.85 2.01 -0.02
N LYS A 12 -4.53 2.98 0.60
CA LYS A 12 -4.19 3.51 1.92
C LYS A 12 -5.34 3.34 2.89
N ARG A 13 -5.03 3.16 4.16
CA ARG A 13 -6.01 3.26 5.24
C ARG A 13 -5.36 3.77 6.52
N ASP A 14 -6.15 4.48 7.32
CA ASP A 14 -5.73 4.89 8.65
C ASP A 14 -6.02 3.75 9.63
N VAL A 15 -5.02 3.39 10.42
CA VAL A 15 -5.11 2.40 11.48
C VAL A 15 -4.67 2.99 12.80
N THR A 16 -5.28 2.53 13.88
CA THR A 16 -4.81 2.78 15.23
C THR A 16 -3.94 1.60 15.64
N LEU A 17 -2.65 1.85 15.89
CA LEU A 17 -1.72 0.83 16.35
C LEU A 17 -1.96 0.49 17.82
N LYS A 18 -1.41 -0.65 18.25
CA LYS A 18 -1.36 -1.04 19.66
C LYS A 18 -0.54 0.00 20.43
N GLY A 19 -1.22 0.87 21.19
CA GLY A 19 -0.63 2.06 21.81
C GLY A 19 -1.33 3.38 21.46
N GLY A 20 -2.43 3.35 20.69
CA GLY A 20 -3.28 4.52 20.42
C GLY A 20 -2.77 5.45 19.31
N ARG A 21 -1.55 5.23 18.81
CA ARG A 21 -1.00 6.00 17.69
C ARG A 21 -1.78 5.72 16.40
N LYS A 22 -2.31 6.77 15.78
CA LYS A 22 -2.88 6.72 14.44
C LYS A 22 -1.75 6.75 13.40
N GLN A 23 -1.81 5.86 12.42
CA GLN A 23 -0.88 5.80 11.31
C GLN A 23 -1.61 5.42 10.03
N THR A 24 -1.31 6.12 8.94
CA THR A 24 -1.71 5.71 7.61
C THR A 24 -0.79 4.59 7.14
N ILE A 25 -1.37 3.45 6.78
CA ILE A 25 -0.64 2.34 6.16
C ILE A 25 -0.99 2.26 4.67
N TYR A 26 -0.03 1.77 3.91
CA TYR A 26 -0.16 1.55 2.47
C TYR A 26 -0.02 0.06 2.19
N PHE A 27 -0.85 -0.46 1.28
CA PHE A 27 -0.81 -1.87 0.91
C PHE A 27 -1.30 -2.08 -0.52
N PHE A 28 -0.80 -3.13 -1.16
CA PHE A 28 -1.19 -3.53 -2.50
C PHE A 28 -2.25 -4.63 -2.47
N SER A 29 -3.23 -4.56 -3.36
CA SER A 29 -4.25 -5.61 -3.52
C SER A 29 -4.65 -5.77 -5.00
N LYS A 30 -4.82 -7.03 -5.44
CA LYS A 30 -5.36 -7.35 -6.78
C LYS A 30 -6.87 -7.19 -6.88
N ARG A 31 -7.57 -7.19 -5.73
CA ARG A 31 -9.02 -7.06 -5.63
C ARG A 31 -9.39 -5.85 -4.79
N SER A 32 -10.63 -5.39 -4.89
CA SER A 32 -11.14 -4.37 -3.99
C SER A 32 -11.09 -4.87 -2.54
N PRO A 33 -10.33 -4.20 -1.64
CA PRO A 33 -10.23 -4.62 -0.26
C PRO A 33 -11.50 -4.23 0.52
N LYS A 34 -11.75 -4.92 1.64
CA LYS A 34 -12.85 -4.58 2.56
C LYS A 34 -12.67 -3.22 3.24
N SER A 35 -11.45 -2.69 3.26
CA SER A 35 -11.12 -1.41 3.88
C SER A 35 -9.97 -0.74 3.15
N GLY A 36 -9.92 0.59 3.23
CA GLY A 36 -8.93 1.41 2.54
C GLY A 36 -9.42 1.95 1.21
N THR A 37 -8.80 3.04 0.78
CA THR A 37 -9.14 3.75 -0.44
C THR A 37 -7.99 3.66 -1.43
N PRO A 38 -8.26 3.49 -2.74
CA PRO A 38 -7.23 3.54 -3.76
C PRO A 38 -6.47 4.87 -3.67
N CYS A 39 -5.15 4.83 -3.82
CA CYS A 39 -4.34 6.05 -3.77
C CYS A 39 -3.19 6.04 -4.76
N GLU A 40 -2.62 7.22 -4.97
CA GLU A 40 -1.41 7.41 -5.75
C GLU A 40 -0.17 6.98 -4.96
N LEU A 41 0.96 6.82 -5.64
CA LEU A 41 2.24 6.52 -5.01
C LEU A 41 2.69 7.75 -4.19
N PRO A 42 2.84 7.65 -2.86
CA PRO A 42 3.29 8.77 -2.05
C PRO A 42 4.70 9.22 -2.42
N GLN A 43 4.94 10.53 -2.33
CA GLN A 43 6.25 11.12 -2.59
C GLN A 43 7.31 10.53 -1.65
N GLY A 44 8.50 10.25 -2.19
CA GLY A 44 9.61 9.66 -1.43
C GLY A 44 9.52 8.15 -1.23
N TYR A 45 8.56 7.47 -1.87
CA TYR A 45 8.48 6.01 -1.90
C TYR A 45 8.77 5.46 -3.29
N VAL A 46 9.26 4.22 -3.33
CA VAL A 46 9.41 3.38 -4.51
C VAL A 46 8.75 2.03 -4.26
N VAL A 47 8.40 1.34 -5.34
CA VAL A 47 7.81 0.00 -5.25
C VAL A 47 8.91 -1.04 -5.36
N GLY A 48 8.98 -1.93 -4.38
CA GLY A 48 9.74 -3.17 -4.46
C GLY A 48 8.79 -4.36 -4.60
N VAL A 49 9.27 -5.45 -5.19
CA VAL A 49 8.53 -6.71 -5.27
C VAL A 49 9.23 -7.76 -4.43
N ASN A 50 8.48 -8.44 -3.58
CA ASN A 50 9.01 -9.56 -2.82
C ASN A 50 9.30 -10.73 -3.77
N LYS A 51 10.57 -11.09 -3.93
CA LYS A 51 11.01 -12.14 -4.87
C LYS A 51 10.39 -13.52 -4.60
N ARG A 52 10.01 -13.82 -3.36
CA ARG A 52 9.44 -15.12 -2.96
C ARG A 52 7.94 -15.21 -3.22
N THR A 53 7.20 -14.12 -3.00
CA THR A 53 5.73 -14.13 -3.07
C THR A 53 5.16 -13.34 -4.25
N GLY A 54 5.98 -12.54 -4.94
CA GLY A 54 5.54 -11.59 -5.96
C GLY A 54 4.72 -10.41 -5.39
N LEU A 55 4.63 -10.26 -4.06
CA LEU A 55 3.85 -9.21 -3.43
C LEU A 55 4.58 -7.85 -3.52
N PRO A 56 3.98 -6.81 -4.14
CA PRO A 56 4.56 -5.48 -4.15
C PRO A 56 4.45 -4.82 -2.78
N TYR A 57 5.44 -4.01 -2.43
CA TYR A 57 5.48 -3.24 -1.19
C TYR A 57 6.10 -1.87 -1.44
N LEU A 58 5.74 -0.90 -0.61
CA LEU A 58 6.38 0.41 -0.63
C LEU A 58 7.66 0.39 0.19
N LYS A 59 8.74 0.91 -0.39
CA LYS A 59 10.01 1.16 0.26
C LYS A 59 10.28 2.66 0.22
N LYS A 60 10.77 3.24 1.32
CA LYS A 60 11.25 4.63 1.29
C LYS A 60 12.48 4.71 0.37
N LYS A 61 12.53 5.77 -0.45
CA LYS A 61 13.74 6.13 -1.19
C LYS A 61 14.90 6.36 -0.23
#